data_AF-A0A292RHK1-F1
#
_entry.id   AF-A0A292RHK1-F1
#
_cell.length_a   1.000
_cell.length_b   1.000
_cell.length_c   1.000
_cell.angle_alpha   90.00
_cell.angle_beta   90.00
_cell.angle_gamma   90.00
#
_symmetry.space_group_name_H-M   'P 1'
#
loop_
_entity.id
_entity.type
_entity.pdbx_description
1 polymer ?
#
loop_
_entity_poly.entity_id
_entity_poly.type
_entity_poly.pdbx_seq_one_letter_code
_entity_poly.pdbx_strand_id
1 'polypeptide(L)'
;MLEMNPIGLNTSSIMDCYNVVNDKKNDTIATVIANRRSNKDRASATMIGATFGLAQSLAFAGTYAGAKMFPKLQKFFPIKWAVNKVDEWIKIAQKNSPKASKLDNIMVGVISKSIYLIASCAVTGFLFDLYNNIMDTKLNGKFSNVKQGAQQDSWLLAGLKSMAATNEGKKVIKNSMKSVDNGVVIKFQGVNKEYSVTNKEIKQASREYLTSFAEDGKVKGFKKNYSSGDGDVLAFEIAFKKYQDDLKNGRIMANKDLPNYANQFSSKGNLSETELSQCYYFLTGSKPVEIKNDSSDKEQGSKLDKFLADFTKNSDNMAAGFTFKDEGKGVANVRTNLSMNIGFATDKTYAIKKISDKFVTFVDARNTAIEIKMPLFEFKNKFDKLYAVDYKEND
;
A
#
# COMPACT_ATOMS: atom_id res chain seq x y z
N MET A 1 -0.26 -29.77 3.00
CA MET A 1 -1.70 -29.80 2.71
C MET A 1 -2.19 -28.37 2.74
N LEU A 2 -2.66 -27.83 1.62
CA LEU A 2 -3.34 -26.54 1.60
C LEU A 2 -4.66 -26.74 2.34
N GLU A 3 -4.88 -26.03 3.45
CA GLU A 3 -6.20 -25.89 4.07
C GLU A 3 -7.08 -25.06 3.11
N MET A 4 -7.50 -25.70 2.03
CA MET A 4 -8.61 -25.23 1.22
C MET A 4 -9.87 -25.41 2.05
N ASN A 5 -10.23 -24.35 2.77
CA ASN A 5 -11.53 -24.18 3.39
C ASN A 5 -12.61 -24.65 2.38
N PRO A 6 -13.67 -25.40 2.75
CA PRO A 6 -14.65 -26.02 1.82
C PRO A 6 -15.47 -25.04 0.95
N ILE A 7 -15.09 -23.77 0.93
CA ILE A 7 -15.70 -22.65 0.24
C ILE A 7 -15.66 -22.83 -1.30
N GLY A 8 -14.80 -23.70 -1.84
CA GLY A 8 -14.56 -23.81 -3.28
C GLY A 8 -15.68 -24.43 -4.16
N LEU A 9 -16.74 -25.00 -3.57
CA LEU A 9 -17.84 -25.61 -4.32
C LEU A 9 -19.12 -24.75 -4.34
N ASN A 10 -19.13 -23.55 -3.78
CA ASN A 10 -20.29 -22.64 -3.81
C ASN A 10 -20.05 -21.36 -4.65
N THR A 11 -18.89 -21.26 -5.31
CA THR A 11 -18.43 -20.03 -5.98
C THR A 11 -18.90 -19.98 -7.43
N SER A 12 -20.01 -19.30 -7.69
CA SER A 12 -20.53 -19.07 -9.06
C SER A 12 -20.52 -17.61 -9.51
N SER A 13 -20.15 -16.66 -8.64
CA SER A 13 -20.30 -15.24 -8.96
C SER A 13 -18.98 -14.57 -9.34
N ILE A 14 -19.08 -13.57 -10.22
CA ILE A 14 -17.99 -12.64 -10.54
C ILE A 14 -17.48 -11.95 -9.26
N MET A 15 -18.35 -11.73 -8.27
CA MET A 15 -18.00 -11.12 -6.98
C MET A 15 -17.08 -12.03 -6.15
N ASP A 16 -17.18 -13.35 -6.31
CA ASP A 16 -16.28 -14.29 -5.63
C ASP A 16 -14.93 -14.39 -6.32
N CYS A 17 -14.89 -14.36 -7.67
CA CYS A 17 -13.63 -14.16 -8.42
C CYS A 17 -12.98 -12.83 -7.98
N TYR A 18 -13.77 -11.77 -7.78
CA TYR A 18 -13.30 -10.47 -7.31
C TYR A 18 -12.68 -10.55 -5.92
N ASN A 19 -13.35 -11.17 -4.95
CA ASN A 19 -12.82 -11.33 -3.61
C ASN A 19 -11.50 -12.12 -3.59
N VAL A 20 -11.37 -13.14 -4.43
CA VAL A 20 -10.14 -13.93 -4.55
C VAL A 20 -9.01 -13.11 -5.18
N VAL A 21 -9.32 -12.33 -6.22
CA VAL A 21 -8.39 -11.42 -6.92
C VAL A 21 -8.02 -10.19 -6.09
N ASN A 22 -8.78 -9.85 -5.05
CA ASN A 22 -8.55 -8.68 -4.20
C ASN A 22 -7.80 -9.02 -2.90
N ASP A 23 -7.87 -10.26 -2.40
CA ASP A 23 -7.33 -10.66 -1.10
C ASP A 23 -5.79 -10.89 -1.10
N LYS A 24 -5.14 -10.76 0.08
CA LYS A 24 -3.71 -11.03 0.32
C LYS A 24 -3.25 -12.43 -0.13
N LYS A 25 -4.19 -13.35 -0.35
CA LYS A 25 -3.96 -14.70 -0.92
C LYS A 25 -3.41 -14.69 -2.35
N ASN A 26 -3.48 -13.55 -3.04
CA ASN A 26 -2.88 -13.34 -4.35
C ASN A 26 -1.38 -13.63 -4.39
N ASP A 27 -0.63 -13.23 -3.35
CA ASP A 27 0.82 -13.34 -3.41
C ASP A 27 1.28 -14.81 -3.32
N THR A 28 0.55 -15.65 -2.59
CA THR A 28 0.80 -17.11 -2.59
C THR A 28 0.57 -17.73 -3.97
N ILE A 29 -0.53 -17.38 -4.65
CA ILE A 29 -0.81 -17.88 -6.00
C ILE A 29 0.22 -17.33 -7.00
N ALA A 30 0.57 -16.05 -6.90
CA ALA A 30 1.61 -15.43 -7.70
C ALA A 30 2.97 -16.13 -7.52
N THR A 31 3.33 -16.51 -6.29
CA THR A 31 4.55 -17.26 -5.99
C THR A 31 4.53 -18.65 -6.63
N VAL A 32 3.41 -19.37 -6.57
CA VAL A 32 3.26 -20.66 -7.24
C VAL A 32 3.40 -20.52 -8.76
N ILE A 33 2.78 -19.49 -9.35
CA ILE A 33 2.90 -19.21 -10.80
C ILE A 33 4.34 -18.87 -11.17
N ALA A 34 5.00 -18.00 -10.42
CA ALA A 34 6.39 -17.59 -10.64
C ALA A 34 7.35 -18.78 -10.61
N ASN A 35 7.27 -19.60 -9.55
CA ASN A 35 8.10 -20.80 -9.39
C ASN A 35 7.86 -21.84 -10.50
N ARG A 36 6.64 -21.93 -11.06
CA ARG A 36 6.34 -22.86 -12.17
C ARG A 36 6.82 -22.35 -13.53
N ARG A 37 6.85 -21.04 -13.75
CA ARG A 37 7.25 -20.43 -15.03
C ARG A 37 8.75 -20.17 -15.14
N SER A 38 9.51 -20.42 -14.07
CA SER A 38 10.90 -19.95 -13.92
C SER A 38 11.04 -18.43 -14.12
N ASN A 39 9.93 -17.70 -14.05
CA ASN A 39 9.90 -16.25 -14.12
C ASN A 39 9.80 -15.72 -12.68
N LYS A 40 10.74 -14.87 -12.28
CA LYS A 40 10.86 -14.31 -10.94
C LYS A 40 9.96 -13.08 -10.72
N ASP A 41 9.24 -12.64 -11.74
CA ASP A 41 8.29 -11.53 -11.68
C ASP A 41 6.95 -11.97 -11.07
N ARG A 42 6.27 -11.02 -10.43
CA ARG A 42 4.93 -11.24 -9.91
C ARG A 42 3.93 -11.44 -11.04
N ALA A 43 3.12 -12.49 -10.96
CA ALA A 43 2.01 -12.69 -11.88
C ALA A 43 0.99 -11.53 -11.80
N SER A 44 0.42 -11.13 -12.94
CA SER A 44 -0.65 -10.13 -12.98
C SER A 44 -1.94 -10.66 -12.36
N ALA A 45 -2.88 -9.77 -11.98
CA ALA A 45 -4.16 -10.21 -11.45
C ALA A 45 -4.96 -11.03 -12.47
N THR A 46 -4.85 -10.70 -13.77
CA THR A 46 -5.40 -11.52 -14.86
C THR A 46 -4.88 -12.96 -14.85
N MET A 47 -3.56 -13.13 -14.69
CA MET A 47 -2.93 -14.45 -14.64
C MET A 47 -3.34 -15.24 -13.39
N ILE A 48 -3.41 -14.57 -12.25
CA ILE A 48 -3.87 -15.14 -10.99
C ILE A 48 -5.33 -15.60 -11.14
N GLY A 49 -6.20 -14.73 -11.69
CA GLY A 49 -7.60 -15.03 -11.97
C GLY A 49 -7.78 -16.21 -12.92
N ALA A 50 -7.03 -16.27 -14.01
CA ALA A 50 -7.07 -17.39 -14.96
C ALA A 50 -6.63 -18.72 -14.31
N THR A 51 -5.56 -18.69 -13.51
CA THR A 51 -5.04 -19.87 -12.80
C THR A 51 -6.07 -20.39 -11.78
N PHE A 52 -6.74 -19.47 -11.08
CA PHE A 52 -7.81 -19.81 -10.16
C PHE A 52 -9.02 -20.40 -10.88
N GLY A 53 -9.45 -19.79 -11.98
CA GLY A 53 -10.53 -20.31 -12.81
C GLY A 53 -10.24 -21.72 -13.36
N LEU A 54 -8.97 -22.02 -13.69
CA LEU A 54 -8.54 -23.35 -14.10
C LEU A 54 -8.61 -24.36 -12.94
N ALA A 55 -8.14 -23.99 -11.75
CA ALA A 55 -8.22 -24.85 -10.56
C ALA A 55 -9.69 -25.16 -10.19
N GLN A 56 -10.56 -24.16 -10.24
CA GLN A 56 -12.00 -24.35 -10.04
C GLN A 56 -12.57 -25.29 -11.11
N SER A 57 -12.24 -25.06 -12.38
CA SER A 57 -12.73 -25.89 -13.50
C SER A 57 -12.40 -27.37 -13.30
N LEU A 58 -11.15 -27.67 -12.90
CA LEU A 58 -10.73 -29.04 -12.59
C LEU A 58 -11.50 -29.63 -11.40
N ALA A 59 -11.72 -28.85 -10.34
CA ALA A 59 -12.51 -29.28 -9.19
C ALA A 59 -13.98 -29.57 -9.56
N PHE A 60 -14.60 -28.73 -10.39
CA PHE A 60 -15.97 -28.95 -10.89
C PHE A 60 -16.05 -30.20 -11.77
N ALA A 61 -15.11 -30.38 -12.70
CA ALA A 61 -15.06 -31.56 -13.56
C ALA A 61 -14.87 -32.85 -12.75
N GLY A 62 -13.94 -32.86 -11.80
CA GLY A 62 -13.71 -34.00 -10.90
C GLY A 62 -14.92 -34.29 -10.00
N THR A 63 -15.53 -33.25 -9.42
CA THR A 63 -16.74 -33.38 -8.60
C THR A 63 -17.90 -33.95 -9.41
N TYR A 64 -18.09 -33.47 -10.64
CA TYR A 64 -19.13 -33.95 -11.54
C TYR A 64 -18.91 -35.44 -11.91
N ALA A 65 -17.68 -35.81 -12.31
CA ALA A 65 -17.35 -37.19 -12.63
C ALA A 65 -17.58 -38.12 -11.43
N GLY A 66 -17.06 -37.75 -10.25
CA GLY A 66 -17.23 -38.52 -9.02
C GLY A 66 -18.69 -38.64 -8.59
N ALA A 67 -19.47 -37.56 -8.70
CA ALA A 67 -20.89 -37.57 -8.33
C ALA A 67 -21.79 -38.36 -9.30
N LYS A 68 -21.39 -38.51 -10.58
CA LYS A 68 -22.09 -39.39 -11.52
C LYS A 68 -21.69 -40.87 -11.32
N MET A 69 -20.44 -41.16 -10.94
CA MET A 69 -20.00 -42.51 -10.57
C MET A 69 -20.60 -42.97 -9.23
N PHE A 70 -20.76 -42.05 -8.27
CA PHE A 70 -21.27 -42.35 -6.93
C PHE A 70 -22.45 -41.42 -6.59
N PRO A 71 -23.69 -41.75 -7.01
CA PRO A 71 -24.87 -40.90 -6.80
C PRO A 71 -25.14 -40.53 -5.33
N LYS A 72 -24.68 -41.36 -4.38
CA LYS A 72 -24.78 -41.07 -2.93
C LYS A 72 -24.08 -39.78 -2.54
N LEU A 73 -23.04 -39.35 -3.27
CA LEU A 73 -22.33 -38.09 -3.03
C LEU A 73 -23.20 -36.85 -3.30
N GLN A 74 -24.21 -36.96 -4.16
CA GLN A 74 -25.14 -35.86 -4.46
C GLN A 74 -26.12 -35.57 -3.29
N LYS A 75 -26.07 -36.35 -2.20
CA LYS A 75 -26.80 -36.01 -0.96
C LYS A 75 -26.16 -34.83 -0.23
N PHE A 76 -24.87 -34.56 -0.48
CA PHE A 76 -24.18 -33.41 0.08
C PHE A 76 -24.50 -32.16 -0.74
N PHE A 77 -25.05 -31.13 -0.09
CA PHE A 77 -25.58 -29.94 -0.76
C PHE A 77 -24.59 -29.27 -1.73
N PRO A 78 -23.32 -29.02 -1.36
CA PRO A 78 -22.31 -28.45 -2.28
C PRO A 78 -22.08 -29.29 -3.55
N ILE A 79 -22.05 -30.61 -3.43
CA ILE A 79 -21.85 -31.51 -4.59
C ILE A 79 -23.08 -31.48 -5.49
N LYS A 80 -24.28 -31.53 -4.91
CA LYS A 80 -25.54 -31.43 -5.66
C LYS A 80 -25.62 -30.12 -6.45
N TRP A 81 -25.28 -29.01 -5.80
CA TRP A 81 -25.26 -27.70 -6.44
C TRP A 81 -24.25 -27.64 -7.59
N ALA A 82 -23.03 -28.15 -7.39
CA ALA A 82 -22.00 -28.14 -8.43
C ALA A 82 -22.40 -28.99 -9.64
N VAL A 83 -22.98 -30.17 -9.41
CA VAL A 83 -23.51 -31.05 -10.46
C VAL A 83 -24.62 -30.35 -11.24
N ASN A 84 -25.58 -29.72 -10.55
CA ASN A 84 -26.67 -28.99 -11.20
C ASN A 84 -26.14 -27.86 -12.11
N LYS A 85 -25.08 -27.16 -11.69
CA LYS A 85 -24.45 -26.11 -12.50
C LYS A 85 -23.75 -26.64 -13.74
N VAL A 86 -23.16 -27.83 -13.70
CA VAL A 86 -22.61 -28.46 -14.92
C VAL A 86 -23.75 -28.98 -15.80
N ASP A 87 -24.79 -29.58 -15.22
CA ASP A 87 -25.97 -30.07 -15.95
C ASP A 87 -26.70 -28.92 -16.71
N GLU A 88 -26.75 -27.70 -16.16
CA GLU A 88 -27.25 -26.51 -16.87
C GLU A 88 -26.51 -26.27 -18.20
N TRP A 89 -25.17 -26.37 -18.19
CA TRP A 89 -24.34 -26.16 -19.39
C TRP A 89 -24.41 -27.33 -20.37
N ILE A 90 -24.57 -28.55 -19.87
CA ILE A 90 -24.81 -29.72 -20.71
C ILE A 90 -26.14 -29.59 -21.45
N LYS A 91 -27.20 -29.10 -20.79
CA LYS A 91 -28.49 -28.83 -21.45
C LYS A 91 -28.37 -27.78 -22.55
N ILE A 92 -27.56 -26.73 -22.33
CA ILE A 92 -27.26 -25.72 -23.36
C ILE A 92 -26.53 -26.36 -24.55
N ALA A 93 -25.52 -27.21 -24.29
CA ALA A 93 -24.81 -27.93 -25.34
C ALA A 93 -25.75 -28.86 -26.16
N GLN A 94 -26.62 -29.61 -25.47
CA GLN A 94 -27.63 -30.47 -26.11
C GLN A 94 -28.59 -29.68 -27.00
N LYS A 95 -29.01 -28.48 -26.56
CA LYS A 95 -29.89 -27.61 -27.34
C LYS A 95 -29.21 -27.11 -28.62
N ASN A 96 -27.92 -26.79 -28.54
CA ASN A 96 -27.16 -26.25 -29.68
C ASN A 96 -26.67 -27.35 -30.64
N SER A 97 -26.50 -28.58 -30.17
CA SER A 97 -26.05 -29.74 -30.95
C SER A 97 -26.93 -30.98 -30.68
N PRO A 98 -28.21 -30.97 -31.08
CA PRO A 98 -29.17 -32.03 -30.72
C PRO A 98 -28.85 -33.39 -31.34
N LYS A 99 -28.02 -33.43 -32.40
CA LYS A 99 -27.57 -34.67 -33.06
C LYS A 99 -26.29 -35.27 -32.47
N ALA A 100 -25.64 -34.59 -31.52
CA ALA A 100 -24.40 -35.06 -30.90
C ALA A 100 -24.66 -36.16 -29.86
N SER A 101 -23.67 -37.02 -29.61
CA SER A 101 -23.84 -38.08 -28.61
C SER A 101 -24.00 -37.52 -27.19
N LYS A 102 -24.54 -38.34 -26.28
CA LYS A 102 -24.66 -37.94 -24.87
C LYS A 102 -23.30 -37.61 -24.24
N LEU A 103 -22.25 -38.36 -24.62
CA LEU A 103 -20.91 -38.16 -24.10
C LEU A 103 -20.28 -36.88 -24.65
N ASP A 104 -20.49 -36.58 -25.93
CA ASP A 104 -20.04 -35.33 -26.56
C ASP A 104 -20.70 -34.12 -25.89
N ASN A 105 -22.01 -34.18 -25.67
CA ASN A 105 -22.75 -33.11 -24.99
C ASN A 105 -22.27 -32.89 -23.54
N ILE A 106 -21.92 -33.96 -22.82
CA ILE A 106 -21.33 -33.87 -21.48
C ILE A 106 -19.96 -33.18 -21.55
N MET A 107 -19.09 -33.63 -22.45
CA MET A 107 -17.76 -33.06 -22.64
C MET A 107 -17.82 -31.58 -23.02
N VAL A 108 -18.66 -31.22 -23.99
CA VAL A 108 -18.86 -29.82 -24.41
C VAL A 108 -19.40 -28.96 -23.28
N GLY A 109 -20.36 -29.46 -22.49
CA GLY A 109 -20.90 -28.74 -21.33
C GLY A 109 -19.84 -28.49 -20.25
N VAL A 110 -19.03 -29.50 -19.91
CA VAL A 110 -17.93 -29.37 -18.95
C VAL A 110 -16.86 -28.40 -19.45
N ILE A 111 -16.44 -28.53 -20.71
CA ILE A 111 -15.44 -27.65 -21.33
C ILE A 111 -15.95 -26.20 -21.37
N SER A 112 -17.20 -26.00 -21.79
CA SER A 112 -17.79 -24.66 -21.89
C SER A 112 -17.91 -23.99 -20.53
N LYS A 113 -18.33 -24.73 -19.49
CA LYS A 113 -18.34 -24.22 -18.12
C LYS A 113 -16.92 -23.85 -17.64
N SER A 114 -15.93 -24.68 -17.97
CA SER A 114 -14.54 -24.44 -17.61
C SER A 114 -13.99 -23.18 -18.28
N ILE A 115 -14.22 -23.02 -19.59
CA ILE A 115 -13.84 -21.81 -20.34
C ILE A 115 -14.51 -20.58 -19.74
N TYR A 116 -15.81 -20.66 -19.41
CA TYR A 116 -16.53 -19.57 -18.77
C TYR A 116 -15.89 -19.16 -17.43
N LEU A 117 -15.52 -20.11 -16.57
CA LEU A 117 -14.89 -19.82 -15.29
C LEU A 117 -13.49 -19.19 -15.46
N ILE A 118 -12.67 -19.74 -16.36
CA ILE A 118 -11.34 -19.19 -16.66
C ILE A 118 -11.48 -17.77 -17.20
N ALA A 119 -12.35 -17.55 -18.19
CA ALA A 119 -12.55 -16.24 -18.81
C ALA A 119 -13.11 -15.21 -17.83
N SER A 120 -14.14 -15.56 -17.04
CA SER A 120 -14.75 -14.63 -16.08
C SER A 120 -13.77 -14.22 -14.98
N CYS A 121 -13.01 -15.16 -14.40
CA CYS A 121 -11.99 -14.80 -13.42
C CYS A 121 -10.81 -14.04 -14.05
N ALA A 122 -10.40 -14.34 -15.29
CA ALA A 122 -9.37 -13.56 -15.99
C ALA A 122 -9.82 -12.12 -16.28
N VAL A 123 -11.04 -11.92 -16.77
CA VAL A 123 -11.64 -10.60 -17.00
C VAL A 123 -11.76 -9.82 -15.69
N THR A 124 -12.17 -10.49 -14.61
CA THR A 124 -12.22 -9.87 -13.28
C THR A 124 -10.83 -9.43 -12.81
N GLY A 125 -9.81 -10.28 -13.02
CA GLY A 125 -8.41 -9.96 -12.81
C GLY A 125 -7.97 -8.71 -13.58
N PHE A 126 -8.29 -8.65 -14.88
CA PHE A 126 -7.98 -7.50 -15.72
C PHE A 126 -8.66 -6.21 -15.25
N LEU A 127 -9.95 -6.27 -14.93
CA LEU A 127 -10.69 -5.11 -14.43
C LEU A 127 -10.14 -4.62 -13.08
N PHE A 128 -9.71 -5.52 -12.22
CA PHE A 128 -9.08 -5.17 -10.95
C PHE A 128 -7.70 -4.53 -11.13
N ASP A 129 -6.87 -5.09 -12.01
CA ASP A 129 -5.60 -4.46 -12.39
C ASP A 129 -5.84 -3.07 -12.98
N LEU A 130 -6.86 -2.90 -13.84
CA LEU A 130 -7.22 -1.60 -14.39
C LEU A 130 -7.65 -0.62 -13.29
N TYR A 131 -8.53 -1.04 -12.39
CA TYR A 131 -9.01 -0.22 -11.27
C TYR A 131 -7.87 0.21 -10.35
N ASN A 132 -7.03 -0.72 -9.91
CA ASN A 132 -5.88 -0.41 -9.04
C ASN A 132 -4.87 0.48 -9.73
N ASN A 133 -4.57 0.22 -11.02
CA ASN A 133 -3.69 1.10 -11.77
C ASN A 133 -4.29 2.51 -11.86
N ILE A 134 -5.59 2.67 -12.10
CA ILE A 134 -6.22 4.00 -12.13
C ILE A 134 -6.10 4.67 -10.77
N MET A 135 -6.47 3.99 -9.68
CA MET A 135 -6.43 4.56 -8.33
C MET A 135 -5.00 4.89 -7.87
N ASP A 136 -4.04 3.99 -8.10
CA ASP A 136 -2.64 4.15 -7.71
C ASP A 136 -1.88 5.17 -8.56
N THR A 137 -2.37 5.51 -9.76
CA THR A 137 -1.67 6.42 -10.69
C THR A 137 -2.41 7.74 -10.92
N LYS A 138 -3.59 7.93 -10.32
CA LYS A 138 -4.40 9.14 -10.49
C LYS A 138 -3.72 10.34 -9.81
N LEU A 139 -3.26 11.28 -10.63
CA LEU A 139 -2.80 12.59 -10.20
C LEU A 139 -3.98 13.53 -10.04
N ASN A 140 -4.19 14.07 -8.84
CA ASN A 140 -5.34 14.94 -8.58
C ASN A 140 -5.07 16.10 -7.60
N GLY A 141 -3.84 16.20 -7.10
CA GLY A 141 -3.43 17.20 -6.12
C GLY A 141 -4.09 17.02 -4.75
N LYS A 142 -4.62 15.83 -4.42
CA LYS A 142 -5.23 15.53 -3.12
C LYS A 142 -4.68 14.23 -2.57
N PHE A 143 -4.06 14.35 -1.41
CA PHE A 143 -3.50 13.23 -0.67
C PHE A 143 -4.60 12.38 -0.01
N SER A 144 -4.68 11.13 -0.42
CA SER A 144 -5.64 10.12 0.00
C SER A 144 -5.03 9.18 1.04
N ASN A 145 -5.66 8.02 1.25
CA ASN A 145 -5.08 6.99 2.09
C ASN A 145 -4.09 6.16 1.29
N VAL A 146 -2.87 6.12 1.80
CA VAL A 146 -1.77 5.34 1.25
C VAL A 146 -1.34 4.22 2.18
N LYS A 147 -0.81 3.17 1.54
CA LYS A 147 -0.13 2.06 2.19
C LYS A 147 1.31 2.02 1.70
N GLN A 148 2.25 2.05 2.63
CA GLN A 148 3.68 2.06 2.33
C GLN A 148 4.14 0.79 1.61
N GLY A 149 5.08 0.96 0.68
CA GLY A 149 5.78 -0.12 0.00
C GLY A 149 6.95 -0.72 0.79
N ALA A 150 7.93 -1.21 0.05
CA ALA A 150 9.18 -1.76 0.58
C ALA A 150 10.27 -0.70 0.73
N GLN A 151 10.19 0.36 -0.06
CA GLN A 151 11.00 1.56 0.09
C GLN A 151 10.77 2.09 1.51
N GLN A 152 11.83 2.23 2.31
CA GLN A 152 11.74 2.57 3.74
C GLN A 152 11.41 4.05 3.98
N ASP A 153 10.60 4.65 3.13
CA ASP A 153 10.22 6.07 3.07
C ASP A 153 9.08 6.46 4.04
N SER A 154 9.01 5.83 5.22
CA SER A 154 7.91 6.04 6.15
C SER A 154 7.82 7.50 6.61
N TRP A 155 8.96 8.19 6.65
CA TRP A 155 9.09 9.60 6.93
C TRP A 155 8.44 10.50 5.88
N LEU A 156 8.57 10.17 4.58
CA LEU A 156 8.03 10.96 3.48
C LEU A 156 6.51 10.87 3.51
N LEU A 157 6.01 9.65 3.67
CA LEU A 157 4.58 9.39 3.78
C LEU A 157 3.98 10.04 5.03
N ALA A 158 4.67 9.97 6.18
CA ALA A 158 4.24 10.66 7.39
C ALA A 158 4.24 12.19 7.21
N GLY A 159 5.31 12.76 6.64
CA GLY A 159 5.43 14.18 6.37
C GLY A 159 4.30 14.68 5.49
N LEU A 160 4.13 14.09 4.30
CA LEU A 160 3.05 14.43 3.38
C LEU A 160 1.66 14.24 4.02
N LYS A 161 1.45 13.16 4.79
CA LYS A 161 0.16 12.91 5.45
C LYS A 161 -0.14 13.91 6.56
N SER A 162 0.87 14.33 7.32
CA SER A 162 0.71 15.38 8.34
C SER A 162 0.35 16.72 7.71
N MET A 163 0.97 17.08 6.59
CA MET A 163 0.65 18.30 5.84
C MET A 163 -0.73 18.22 5.19
N ALA A 164 -1.10 17.05 4.65
CA ALA A 164 -2.42 16.84 4.08
C ALA A 164 -3.56 16.86 5.12
N ALA A 165 -3.26 16.84 6.42
CA ALA A 165 -4.26 16.96 7.47
C ALA A 165 -4.79 18.39 7.63
N THR A 166 -4.07 19.39 7.11
CA THR A 166 -4.38 20.83 7.26
C THR A 166 -4.67 21.49 5.91
N ASN A 167 -5.34 22.64 5.89
CA ASN A 167 -5.64 23.34 4.65
C ASN A 167 -4.40 24.01 4.07
N GLU A 168 -3.58 24.66 4.89
CA GLU A 168 -2.35 25.28 4.41
C GLU A 168 -1.34 24.22 3.95
N GLY A 169 -1.21 23.11 4.67
CA GLY A 169 -0.35 22.01 4.23
C GLY A 169 -0.80 21.39 2.90
N LYS A 170 -2.11 21.26 2.65
CA LYS A 170 -2.64 20.89 1.32
C LYS A 170 -2.27 21.89 0.23
N LYS A 171 -2.29 23.20 0.53
CA LYS A 171 -1.86 24.22 -0.44
C LYS A 171 -0.37 24.10 -0.73
N VAL A 172 0.47 23.88 0.28
CA VAL A 172 1.92 23.66 0.09
C VAL A 172 2.15 22.47 -0.84
N ILE A 173 1.54 21.30 -0.55
CA ILE A 173 1.65 20.11 -1.39
C ILE A 173 1.22 20.42 -2.82
N LYS A 174 0.05 21.07 -3.00
CA LYS A 174 -0.48 21.40 -4.32
C LYS A 174 0.45 22.37 -5.08
N ASN A 175 1.01 23.37 -4.40
CA ASN A 175 1.92 24.35 -5.00
C ASN A 175 3.27 23.73 -5.39
N SER A 176 3.69 22.67 -4.69
CA SER A 176 4.83 21.86 -5.09
C SER A 176 4.57 21.00 -6.33
N MET A 177 3.34 20.95 -6.86
CA MET A 177 2.96 20.12 -8.00
C MET A 177 2.44 20.96 -9.17
N LYS A 178 3.01 20.76 -10.35
CA LYS A 178 2.52 21.34 -11.61
C LYS A 178 2.17 20.26 -12.61
N SER A 179 0.89 20.07 -12.89
CA SER A 179 0.43 19.14 -13.93
C SER A 179 0.92 19.57 -15.31
N VAL A 180 1.36 18.60 -16.11
CA VAL A 180 1.80 18.76 -17.49
C VAL A 180 1.24 17.63 -18.34
N ASP A 181 1.20 17.78 -19.66
CA ASP A 181 0.50 16.84 -20.57
C ASP A 181 0.90 15.36 -20.38
N ASN A 182 2.17 15.11 -20.06
CA ASN A 182 2.70 13.75 -19.88
C ASN A 182 3.05 13.41 -18.42
N GLY A 183 2.48 14.10 -17.42
CA GLY A 183 2.67 13.78 -16.01
C GLY A 183 2.62 14.99 -15.08
N VAL A 184 3.60 15.11 -14.20
CA VAL A 184 3.67 16.18 -13.20
C VAL A 184 5.12 16.62 -12.98
N VAL A 185 5.32 17.92 -12.75
CA VAL A 185 6.59 18.46 -12.25
C VAL A 185 6.44 18.68 -10.75
N ILE A 186 7.36 18.10 -9.97
CA ILE A 186 7.45 18.28 -8.52
C ILE A 186 8.55 19.28 -8.21
N LYS A 187 8.22 20.37 -7.51
CA LYS A 187 9.16 21.38 -7.03
C LYS A 187 9.50 21.15 -5.57
N PHE A 188 10.77 20.92 -5.28
CA PHE A 188 11.32 20.99 -3.94
C PHE A 188 11.82 22.40 -3.65
N GLN A 189 10.94 23.19 -3.04
CA GLN A 189 11.17 24.60 -2.72
C GLN A 189 12.42 24.80 -1.86
N GLY A 190 12.65 23.99 -0.83
CA GLY A 190 13.79 24.19 0.08
C GLY A 190 15.16 24.01 -0.56
N VAL A 191 15.24 23.30 -1.68
CA VAL A 191 16.50 23.10 -2.42
C VAL A 191 16.48 23.73 -3.81
N ASN A 192 15.40 24.44 -4.15
CA ASN A 192 15.15 25.04 -5.45
C ASN A 192 15.42 24.07 -6.62
N LYS A 193 14.80 22.88 -6.57
CA LYS A 193 14.89 21.86 -7.62
C LYS A 193 13.52 21.44 -8.11
N GLU A 194 13.47 21.06 -9.38
CA GLU A 194 12.26 20.57 -10.03
C GLU A 194 12.53 19.23 -10.72
N TYR A 195 11.60 18.29 -10.57
CA TYR A 195 11.68 16.95 -11.13
C TYR A 195 10.42 16.63 -11.91
N SER A 196 10.56 16.44 -13.21
CA SER A 196 9.48 15.91 -14.05
C SER A 196 9.30 14.42 -13.79
N VAL A 197 8.07 14.01 -13.49
CA VAL A 197 7.66 12.62 -13.31
C VAL A 197 6.61 12.32 -14.37
N THR A 198 6.93 11.39 -15.27
CA THR A 198 6.05 11.04 -16.38
C THR A 198 4.97 10.04 -15.99
N ASN A 199 3.85 10.05 -16.71
CA ASN A 199 2.79 9.03 -16.55
C ASN A 199 3.32 7.60 -16.74
N LYS A 200 4.37 7.41 -17.55
CA LYS A 200 5.03 6.11 -17.73
C LYS A 200 5.76 5.68 -16.47
N GLU A 201 6.50 6.58 -15.84
CA GLU A 201 7.22 6.31 -14.59
C GLU A 201 6.25 5.99 -13.44
N ILE A 202 5.15 6.75 -13.32
CA ILE A 202 4.11 6.49 -12.31
C ILE A 202 3.50 5.09 -12.54
N LYS A 203 3.14 4.75 -13.78
CA LYS A 203 2.62 3.41 -14.11
C LYS A 203 3.62 2.30 -13.81
N GLN A 204 4.91 2.53 -14.11
CA GLN A 204 5.96 1.55 -13.84
C GLN A 204 6.14 1.35 -12.32
N ALA A 205 6.28 2.43 -11.57
CA ALA A 205 6.45 2.40 -10.12
C ALA A 205 5.24 1.75 -9.42
N SER A 206 4.02 2.00 -9.89
CA SER A 206 2.80 1.38 -9.35
C SER A 206 2.76 -0.15 -9.50
N ARG A 207 3.56 -0.70 -10.42
CA ARG A 207 3.64 -2.14 -10.75
C ARG A 207 4.95 -2.77 -10.29
N GLU A 208 5.82 -2.02 -9.63
CA GLU A 208 7.13 -2.51 -9.24
C GLU A 208 7.02 -3.35 -7.95
N TYR A 209 7.48 -4.60 -8.01
CA TYR A 209 7.53 -5.52 -6.89
C TYR A 209 8.96 -6.00 -6.66
N LEU A 210 9.39 -5.99 -5.40
CA LEU A 210 10.58 -6.69 -4.95
C LEU A 210 10.23 -8.17 -4.70
N THR A 211 11.01 -9.06 -5.31
CA THR A 211 10.87 -10.50 -5.14
C THR A 211 11.78 -10.98 -4.01
N SER A 212 11.21 -11.73 -3.07
CA SER A 212 11.96 -12.42 -2.02
C SER A 212 12.20 -13.87 -2.41
N PHE A 213 13.40 -14.38 -2.13
CA PHE A 213 13.80 -15.76 -2.45
C PHE A 213 14.07 -16.55 -1.16
N ALA A 214 13.80 -17.84 -1.20
CA ALA A 214 14.31 -18.81 -0.23
C ALA A 214 15.75 -19.23 -0.61
N GLU A 215 16.44 -19.90 0.31
CA GLU A 215 17.82 -20.39 0.10
C GLU A 215 17.94 -21.34 -1.10
N ASP A 216 16.88 -22.09 -1.41
CA ASP A 216 16.80 -22.99 -2.57
C ASP A 216 16.54 -22.26 -3.91
N GLY A 217 16.57 -20.92 -3.91
CA GLY A 217 16.37 -20.08 -5.09
C GLY A 217 14.91 -19.90 -5.51
N LYS A 218 13.94 -20.52 -4.82
CA LYS A 218 12.51 -20.33 -5.12
C LYS A 218 12.01 -18.98 -4.63
N VAL A 219 11.06 -18.41 -5.35
CA VAL A 219 10.30 -17.25 -4.89
C VAL A 219 9.55 -17.61 -3.62
N LYS A 220 9.69 -16.78 -2.58
CA LYS A 220 9.00 -16.87 -1.29
C LYS A 220 7.83 -15.89 -1.18
N GLY A 221 7.89 -14.78 -1.92
CA GLY A 221 6.85 -13.76 -1.89
C GLY A 221 7.26 -12.47 -2.61
N PHE A 222 6.31 -11.55 -2.71
CA PHE A 222 6.46 -10.26 -3.38
C PHE A 222 6.12 -9.12 -2.42
N LYS A 223 6.78 -7.99 -2.55
CA LYS A 223 6.44 -6.76 -1.84
C LYS A 223 6.49 -5.57 -2.80
N LYS A 224 5.42 -4.79 -2.87
CA LYS A 224 5.38 -3.59 -3.72
C LYS A 224 6.51 -2.65 -3.31
N ASN A 225 7.27 -2.12 -4.27
CA ASN A 225 8.43 -1.31 -3.96
C ASN A 225 8.00 0.07 -3.41
N TYR A 226 7.17 0.78 -4.16
CA TYR A 226 6.62 2.09 -3.81
C TYR A 226 5.28 1.99 -3.06
N SER A 227 4.78 3.11 -2.56
CA SER A 227 3.45 3.19 -1.97
C SER A 227 2.32 2.85 -2.96
N SER A 228 1.14 2.60 -2.40
CA SER A 228 -0.11 2.34 -3.13
C SER A 228 -1.25 3.15 -2.56
N GLY A 229 -2.27 3.43 -3.37
CA GLY A 229 -3.49 4.14 -3.02
C GLY A 229 -3.59 5.57 -3.55
N ASP A 230 -2.50 6.15 -4.06
CA ASP A 230 -2.49 7.55 -4.51
C ASP A 230 -1.32 7.87 -5.46
N GLY A 231 -1.63 8.41 -6.65
CA GLY A 231 -0.64 8.77 -7.66
C GLY A 231 0.17 10.03 -7.35
N ASP A 232 -0.37 10.97 -6.57
CA ASP A 232 0.35 12.18 -6.17
C ASP A 232 1.52 11.80 -5.25
N VAL A 233 1.30 10.84 -4.36
CA VAL A 233 2.30 10.30 -3.42
C VAL A 233 3.40 9.57 -4.16
N LEU A 234 3.00 8.74 -5.12
CA LEU A 234 3.94 8.03 -5.97
C LEU A 234 4.83 9.00 -6.76
N ALA A 235 4.27 10.12 -7.23
CA ALA A 235 5.05 11.15 -7.89
C ALA A 235 6.07 11.81 -6.95
N PHE A 236 5.72 12.08 -5.69
CA PHE A 236 6.69 12.54 -4.69
C PHE A 236 7.77 11.49 -4.43
N GLU A 237 7.43 10.22 -4.19
CA GLU A 237 8.41 9.15 -3.98
C GLU A 237 9.42 9.06 -5.15
N ILE A 238 8.94 9.14 -6.40
CA ILE A 238 9.79 9.15 -7.59
C ILE A 238 10.67 10.40 -7.65
N ALA A 239 10.12 11.59 -7.40
CA ALA A 239 10.86 12.85 -7.41
C ALA A 239 11.97 12.87 -6.33
N PHE A 240 11.66 12.38 -5.12
CA PHE A 240 12.62 12.25 -4.03
C PHE A 240 13.76 11.29 -4.42
N LYS A 241 13.43 10.16 -5.04
CA LYS A 241 14.44 9.21 -5.54
C LYS A 241 15.34 9.84 -6.60
N LYS A 242 14.79 10.58 -7.56
CA LYS A 242 15.58 11.31 -8.57
C LYS A 242 16.53 12.33 -7.93
N TYR A 243 16.05 13.06 -6.92
CA TYR A 243 16.89 13.98 -6.14
C TYR A 243 18.04 13.25 -5.42
N GLN A 244 17.75 12.13 -4.77
CA GLN A 244 18.77 11.30 -4.13
C GLN A 244 19.80 10.76 -5.13
N ASP A 245 19.35 10.33 -6.31
CA ASP A 245 20.24 9.87 -7.39
C ASP A 245 21.12 11.02 -7.91
N ASP A 246 20.59 12.24 -8.03
CA ASP A 246 21.38 13.40 -8.44
C ASP A 246 22.44 13.79 -7.40
N LEU A 247 22.12 13.72 -6.11
CA LEU A 247 23.10 13.89 -5.02
C LEU A 247 24.19 12.81 -5.07
N LYS A 248 23.78 11.54 -5.15
CA LYS A 248 24.69 10.39 -5.18
C LYS A 248 25.65 10.44 -6.37
N ASN A 249 25.16 10.87 -7.52
CA ASN A 249 25.94 10.96 -8.76
C ASN A 249 26.69 12.29 -8.89
N GLY A 250 26.69 13.16 -7.87
CA GLY A 250 27.40 14.44 -7.87
C GLY A 250 26.86 15.48 -8.84
N ARG A 251 25.62 15.31 -9.34
CA ARG A 251 24.94 16.28 -10.22
C ARG A 251 24.40 17.49 -9.44
N ILE A 252 24.17 17.29 -8.15
CA ILE A 252 23.94 18.37 -7.18
C ILE A 252 25.12 18.34 -6.22
N MET A 253 25.89 19.42 -6.18
CA MET A 253 26.92 19.57 -5.15
C MET A 253 26.25 19.87 -3.82
N ALA A 254 26.73 19.23 -2.74
CA ALA A 254 26.30 19.57 -1.39
C ALA A 254 26.55 21.05 -1.14
N ASN A 255 25.47 21.82 -0.97
CA ASN A 255 25.58 23.24 -0.69
C ASN A 255 25.72 23.42 0.84
N LYS A 256 26.81 24.05 1.28
CA LYS A 256 27.09 24.30 2.70
C LYS A 256 26.03 25.16 3.39
N ASP A 257 25.27 25.94 2.62
CA ASP A 257 24.19 26.79 3.14
C ASP A 257 22.89 26.02 3.37
N LEU A 258 22.76 24.80 2.82
CA LEU A 258 21.62 23.93 3.08
C LEU A 258 21.80 23.16 4.39
N PRO A 259 20.70 22.84 5.11
CA PRO A 259 20.78 21.98 6.28
C PRO A 259 21.45 20.64 5.95
N ASN A 260 22.19 20.07 6.92
CA ASN A 260 22.90 18.80 6.71
C ASN A 260 21.97 17.68 6.20
N TYR A 261 20.74 17.60 6.74
CA TYR A 261 19.74 16.61 6.30
C TYR A 261 19.25 16.82 4.86
N ALA A 262 19.44 18.00 4.26
CA ALA A 262 19.15 18.22 2.84
C ALA A 262 20.26 17.65 1.93
N ASN A 263 21.50 17.56 2.44
CA ASN A 263 22.67 17.07 1.69
C ASN A 263 23.04 15.61 2.00
N GLN A 264 22.30 14.93 2.90
CA GLN A 264 22.63 13.57 3.34
C GLN A 264 21.97 12.50 2.45
N PHE A 265 22.76 11.46 2.13
CA PHE A 265 22.32 10.22 1.52
C PHE A 265 22.76 9.04 2.42
N SER A 266 21.83 8.15 2.79
CA SER A 266 22.23 6.92 3.47
C SER A 266 22.59 5.83 2.47
N SER A 267 23.83 5.37 2.51
CA SER A 267 24.39 4.34 1.63
C SER A 267 23.85 2.92 1.87
N LYS A 268 23.01 2.70 2.89
CA LYS A 268 22.46 1.37 3.24
C LYS A 268 20.95 1.22 3.04
N GLY A 269 20.24 2.20 2.47
CA GLY A 269 18.79 2.14 2.32
C GLY A 269 17.99 2.20 3.63
N ASN A 270 18.67 2.18 4.78
CA ASN A 270 18.13 2.60 6.07
C ASN A 270 18.41 4.08 6.20
N LEU A 271 17.39 4.91 6.01
CA LEU A 271 17.53 6.32 6.22
C LEU A 271 17.91 6.61 7.70
N SER A 272 18.65 7.70 7.93
CA SER A 272 19.09 8.14 9.25
C SER A 272 18.16 9.20 9.81
N GLU A 273 17.66 9.02 11.04
CA GLU A 273 17.30 9.96 12.13
C GLU A 273 16.84 11.43 11.88
N THR A 274 16.77 11.97 10.66
CA THR A 274 16.54 13.38 10.29
C THR A 274 15.55 13.55 9.12
N GLU A 275 14.79 12.50 8.80
CA GLU A 275 14.10 12.37 7.51
C GLU A 275 12.78 13.14 7.40
N LEU A 276 12.01 13.26 8.49
CA LEU A 276 10.84 14.14 8.51
C LEU A 276 11.24 15.59 8.23
N SER A 277 12.39 16.00 8.76
CA SER A 277 12.91 17.34 8.54
C SER A 277 13.19 17.61 7.07
N GLN A 278 13.71 16.59 6.36
CA GLN A 278 13.95 16.67 4.93
C GLN A 278 12.65 16.85 4.15
N CYS A 279 11.59 16.10 4.48
CA CYS A 279 10.28 16.25 3.84
C CYS A 279 9.73 17.67 4.01
N TYR A 280 9.66 18.16 5.26
CA TYR A 280 9.13 19.49 5.53
C TYR A 280 9.96 20.59 4.85
N TYR A 281 11.29 20.51 4.96
CA TYR A 281 12.17 21.48 4.33
C TYR A 281 12.04 21.48 2.81
N PHE A 282 11.97 20.32 2.15
CA PHE A 282 11.87 20.26 0.69
C PHE A 282 10.58 20.88 0.19
N LEU A 283 9.47 20.72 0.90
CA LEU A 283 8.18 21.24 0.48
C LEU A 283 7.96 22.71 0.85
N THR A 284 8.51 23.16 1.99
CA THR A 284 8.23 24.51 2.53
C THR A 284 9.40 25.49 2.38
N GLY A 285 10.63 24.99 2.35
CA GLY A 285 11.85 25.80 2.53
C GLY A 285 12.13 26.20 3.98
N SER A 286 11.22 25.94 4.92
CA SER A 286 11.40 26.21 6.35
C SER A 286 12.19 25.10 7.03
N LYS A 287 13.11 25.46 7.92
CA LYS A 287 13.77 24.50 8.81
C LYS A 287 12.75 24.08 9.89
N PRO A 288 12.40 22.79 10.00
CA PRO A 288 11.50 22.35 11.04
C PRO A 288 12.18 22.39 12.40
N VAL A 289 11.37 22.61 13.43
CA VAL A 289 11.78 22.50 14.83
C VAL A 289 11.86 21.02 15.19
N GLU A 290 13.01 20.62 15.73
CA GLU A 290 13.21 19.30 16.34
C GLU A 290 13.03 19.40 17.86
N ILE A 291 12.19 18.53 18.42
CA ILE A 291 11.92 18.39 19.84
C ILE A 291 12.27 16.97 20.25
N LYS A 292 13.23 16.82 21.16
CA LYS A 292 13.64 15.53 21.72
C LYS A 292 12.92 15.28 23.04
N ASN A 293 12.51 14.05 23.28
CA ASN A 293 11.91 13.67 24.55
C ASN A 293 12.98 13.35 25.60
N ASP A 294 13.71 14.39 26.01
CA ASP A 294 14.69 14.35 27.08
C ASP A 294 14.11 15.04 28.32
N SER A 295 13.73 14.25 29.33
CA SER A 295 13.16 14.76 30.58
C SER A 295 14.16 15.55 31.43
N SER A 296 15.47 15.43 31.15
CA SER A 296 16.51 16.18 31.87
C SER A 296 16.75 17.57 31.27
N ASP A 297 16.35 17.79 30.02
CA ASP A 297 16.53 19.06 29.32
C ASP A 297 15.26 19.94 29.43
N LYS A 298 15.33 20.95 30.30
CA LYS A 298 14.25 21.93 30.50
C LYS A 298 13.91 22.71 29.22
N GLU A 299 14.87 22.90 28.32
CA GLU A 299 14.64 23.59 27.05
C GLU A 299 13.73 22.74 26.14
N GLN A 300 13.97 21.42 26.06
CA GLN A 300 13.13 20.51 25.29
C GLN A 300 11.71 20.40 25.85
N GLY A 301 11.57 20.33 27.18
CA GLY A 301 10.26 20.38 27.84
C GLY A 301 9.49 21.65 27.48
N SER A 302 10.15 22.81 27.52
CA SER A 302 9.55 24.10 27.15
C SER A 302 9.17 24.17 25.67
N LYS A 303 10.01 23.64 24.77
CA LYS A 303 9.70 23.53 23.33
C LYS A 303 8.48 22.65 23.09
N LEU A 304 8.39 21.51 23.77
CA LEU A 304 7.25 20.60 23.66
C LEU A 304 5.96 21.27 24.12
N ASP A 305 5.96 21.91 25.29
CA ASP A 305 4.76 22.57 25.82
C ASP A 305 4.32 23.73 24.92
N LYS A 306 5.27 24.52 24.39
CA LYS A 306 4.99 25.55 23.39
C LYS A 306 4.37 24.94 22.13
N PHE A 307 4.99 23.91 21.56
CA PHE A 307 4.47 23.21 20.38
C PHE A 307 3.05 22.71 20.60
N LEU A 308 2.78 22.04 21.72
CA LEU A 308 1.44 21.49 22.01
C LEU A 308 0.39 22.61 22.12
N ALA A 309 0.74 23.73 22.75
CA ALA A 309 -0.13 24.89 22.86
C ALA A 309 -0.39 25.53 21.48
N ASP A 310 0.66 25.76 20.70
CA ASP A 310 0.59 26.40 19.38
C ASP A 310 -0.16 25.51 18.39
N PHE A 311 0.15 24.21 18.33
CA PHE A 311 -0.54 23.27 17.46
C PHE A 311 -2.02 23.13 17.83
N THR A 312 -2.38 23.18 19.11
CA THR A 312 -3.79 23.13 19.52
C THR A 312 -4.58 24.37 19.07
N LYS A 313 -3.94 25.54 19.05
CA LYS A 313 -4.58 26.81 18.65
C LYS A 313 -4.57 27.02 17.14
N ASN A 314 -3.46 26.67 16.49
CA ASN A 314 -3.12 27.03 15.11
C ASN A 314 -2.82 25.80 14.25
N SER A 315 -3.50 24.67 14.51
CA SER A 315 -3.22 23.40 13.83
C SER A 315 -3.21 23.53 12.30
N ASP A 316 -3.99 24.45 11.72
CA ASP A 316 -4.08 24.60 10.27
C ASP A 316 -2.79 25.15 9.62
N ASN A 317 -1.94 25.85 10.39
CA ASN A 317 -0.69 26.44 9.92
C ASN A 317 0.54 25.56 10.20
N MET A 318 0.35 24.37 10.75
CA MET A 318 1.46 23.52 11.18
C MET A 318 1.33 22.10 10.63
N ALA A 319 2.46 21.44 10.39
CA ALA A 319 2.53 20.00 10.27
C ALA A 319 3.51 19.43 11.27
N ALA A 320 3.22 18.24 11.77
CA ALA A 320 4.10 17.56 12.69
C ALA A 320 4.08 16.04 12.53
N GLY A 321 5.22 15.43 12.79
CA GLY A 321 5.43 13.99 12.82
C GLY A 321 6.39 13.61 13.92
N PHE A 322 6.42 12.34 14.29
CA PHE A 322 7.22 11.87 15.41
C PHE A 322 7.62 10.40 15.27
N THR A 323 8.58 9.98 16.10
CA THR A 323 9.01 8.59 16.33
C THR A 323 8.76 8.18 17.78
N PHE A 324 8.76 6.88 18.07
CA PHE A 324 8.63 6.37 19.45
C PHE A 324 9.99 5.99 20.05
N LYS A 325 10.11 6.10 21.37
CA LYS A 325 11.29 5.63 22.12
C LYS A 325 11.47 4.13 21.94
N ASP A 326 12.71 3.71 21.67
CA ASP A 326 13.07 2.30 21.73
C ASP A 326 13.37 1.85 23.15
N GLU A 327 12.46 1.06 23.72
CA GLU A 327 12.60 0.45 25.04
C GLU A 327 13.33 -0.92 24.97
N GLY A 328 14.15 -1.14 23.92
CA GLY A 328 15.03 -2.30 23.74
C GLY A 328 14.43 -3.47 22.95
N LYS A 329 13.29 -3.25 22.28
CA LYS A 329 12.58 -4.30 21.50
C LYS A 329 12.18 -3.86 20.10
N GLY A 330 12.55 -2.65 19.67
CA GLY A 330 12.09 -2.08 18.40
C GLY A 330 10.59 -1.78 18.38
N VAL A 331 9.92 -1.86 19.54
CA VAL A 331 8.47 -1.68 19.70
C VAL A 331 8.19 -0.90 20.98
N ALA A 332 7.43 0.18 20.87
CA ALA A 332 6.87 0.94 21.98
C ALA A 332 5.43 0.49 22.23
N ASN A 333 5.14 0.06 23.45
CA ASN A 333 3.78 -0.26 23.86
C ASN A 333 3.09 1.01 24.34
N VAL A 334 1.96 1.32 23.72
CA VAL A 334 1.19 2.54 23.98
C VAL A 334 -0.23 2.18 24.39
N ARG A 335 -0.70 2.80 25.47
CA ARG A 335 -2.10 2.71 25.87
C ARG A 335 -2.96 3.67 25.05
N THR A 336 -3.91 3.13 24.29
CA THR A 336 -4.86 3.93 23.50
C THR A 336 -6.04 4.43 24.33
N ASN A 337 -6.86 5.31 23.76
CA ASN A 337 -8.11 5.78 24.38
C ASN A 337 -9.10 4.64 24.71
N LEU A 338 -9.01 3.49 24.03
CA LEU A 338 -9.81 2.29 24.32
C LEU A 338 -9.19 1.42 25.41
N SER A 339 -8.16 1.89 26.11
CA SER A 339 -7.35 1.12 27.06
C SER A 339 -6.71 -0.15 26.48
N MET A 340 -6.62 -0.25 25.15
CA MET A 340 -5.89 -1.31 24.47
C MET A 340 -4.41 -0.93 24.42
N ASN A 341 -3.55 -1.87 24.80
CA ASN A 341 -2.11 -1.77 24.57
C ASN A 341 -1.81 -2.19 23.13
N ILE A 342 -1.25 -1.27 22.35
CA ILE A 342 -0.86 -1.51 20.96
C ILE A 342 0.65 -1.32 20.86
N GLY A 343 1.32 -2.26 20.21
CA GLY A 343 2.75 -2.17 19.90
C GLY A 343 2.99 -1.37 18.63
N PHE A 344 3.75 -0.29 18.74
CA PHE A 344 4.17 0.57 17.64
C PHE A 344 5.66 0.39 17.37
N ALA A 345 6.03 0.24 16.10
CA ALA A 345 7.43 0.12 15.71
C ALA A 345 8.17 1.44 15.97
N THR A 346 9.35 1.37 16.57
CA THR A 346 10.14 2.55 17.00
C THR A 346 11.02 3.09 15.89
N ASP A 347 11.35 2.25 14.91
CA ASP A 347 12.06 2.57 13.66
C ASP A 347 11.12 3.13 12.57
N LYS A 348 9.93 3.60 12.95
CA LYS A 348 8.91 4.12 12.03
C LYS A 348 8.46 5.51 12.42
N THR A 349 8.01 6.22 11.41
CA THR A 349 7.50 7.59 11.54
C THR A 349 5.98 7.62 11.56
N TYR A 350 5.44 8.49 12.39
CA TYR A 350 4.00 8.70 12.57
C TYR A 350 3.64 10.16 12.28
N ALA A 351 2.48 10.38 11.67
CA ALA A 351 1.99 11.71 11.32
C ALA A 351 0.95 12.19 12.33
N ILE A 352 1.17 13.36 12.94
CA ILE A 352 0.18 14.00 13.80
C ILE A 352 -0.89 14.63 12.92
N LYS A 353 -2.15 14.29 13.18
CA LYS A 353 -3.32 14.87 12.50
C LYS A 353 -4.01 15.95 13.32
N LYS A 354 -4.09 15.73 14.64
CA LYS A 354 -4.82 16.62 15.54
C LYS A 354 -4.31 16.47 16.96
N ILE A 355 -4.22 17.58 17.69
CA ILE A 355 -3.97 17.60 19.12
C ILE A 355 -5.19 18.25 19.80
N SER A 356 -5.56 17.72 20.95
CA SER A 356 -6.58 18.25 21.85
C SER A 356 -6.01 18.32 23.27
N ASP A 357 -6.79 18.89 24.20
CA ASP A 357 -6.49 18.91 25.62
C ASP A 357 -6.19 17.52 26.21
N LYS A 358 -6.82 16.47 25.68
CA LYS A 358 -6.74 15.11 26.22
C LYS A 358 -5.96 14.12 25.36
N PHE A 359 -5.95 14.31 24.04
CA PHE A 359 -5.45 13.29 23.11
C PHE A 359 -4.61 13.88 21.97
N VAL A 360 -3.62 13.09 21.54
CA VAL A 360 -2.95 13.21 20.25
C VAL A 360 -3.57 12.19 19.30
N THR A 361 -4.06 12.66 18.15
CA THR A 361 -4.54 11.82 17.06
C THR A 361 -3.47 11.76 15.97
N PHE A 362 -3.04 10.56 15.63
CA PHE A 362 -1.98 10.34 14.65
C PHE A 362 -2.29 9.12 13.76
N VAL A 363 -1.51 8.95 12.71
CA VAL A 363 -1.58 7.80 11.79
C VAL A 363 -0.20 7.19 11.58
N ASP A 364 -0.18 5.87 11.37
CA ASP A 364 1.01 5.14 10.96
C ASP A 364 1.20 5.30 9.44
N ALA A 365 2.39 5.73 9.02
CA ALA A 365 2.73 5.90 7.60
C ALA A 365 2.58 4.62 6.78
N ARG A 366 2.70 3.45 7.42
CA ARG A 366 2.51 2.15 6.77
C ARG A 366 1.06 1.90 6.37
N ASN A 367 0.11 2.50 7.07
CA ASN A 367 -1.31 2.42 6.77
C ASN A 367 -2.03 3.67 7.28
N THR A 368 -2.08 4.69 6.42
CA THR A 368 -2.61 6.01 6.78
C THR A 368 -4.15 6.06 6.88
N ALA A 369 -4.84 4.94 6.60
CA ALA A 369 -6.29 4.83 6.74
C ALA A 369 -6.75 4.67 8.20
N ILE A 370 -5.86 4.26 9.11
CA ILE A 370 -6.20 3.97 10.50
C ILE A 370 -5.74 5.13 11.39
N GLU A 371 -6.69 5.84 11.98
CA GLU A 371 -6.41 6.87 12.99
C GLU A 371 -6.30 6.26 14.38
N ILE A 372 -5.34 6.79 15.14
CA ILE A 372 -4.99 6.29 16.47
C ILE A 372 -5.04 7.47 17.44
N LYS A 373 -5.76 7.28 18.55
CA LYS A 373 -5.90 8.27 19.62
C LYS A 373 -5.14 7.82 20.86
N MET A 374 -4.10 8.58 21.21
CA MET A 374 -3.27 8.35 22.39
C MET A 374 -3.50 9.47 23.40
N PRO A 375 -3.69 9.17 24.70
CA PRO A 375 -3.74 10.19 25.74
C PRO A 375 -2.50 11.09 25.73
N LEU A 376 -2.68 12.40 25.96
CA LEU A 376 -1.59 13.36 25.85
C LEU A 376 -0.43 13.06 26.82
N PHE A 377 -0.73 12.62 28.05
CA PHE A 377 0.30 12.22 29.01
C PHE A 377 1.13 11.02 28.51
N GLU A 378 0.46 10.04 27.88
CA GLU A 378 1.10 8.84 27.33
C GLU A 378 2.01 9.25 26.17
N PHE A 379 1.52 10.15 25.30
CA PHE A 379 2.32 10.71 24.21
C PHE A 379 3.59 11.37 24.73
N LYS A 380 3.47 12.30 25.70
CA LYS A 380 4.62 13.00 26.31
C LYS A 380 5.66 12.03 26.87
N ASN A 381 5.25 10.86 27.35
CA ASN A 381 6.18 9.86 27.89
C ASN A 381 6.84 8.99 26.79
N LYS A 382 6.13 8.71 25.70
CA LYS A 382 6.48 7.64 24.74
C LYS A 382 7.13 8.11 23.44
N PHE A 383 6.92 9.35 23.01
CA PHE A 383 7.59 9.85 21.79
C PHE A 383 9.10 9.95 22.01
N ASP A 384 9.91 9.77 20.97
CA ASP A 384 11.38 9.95 21.01
C ASP A 384 11.75 11.33 20.46
N LYS A 385 11.50 11.53 19.16
CA LYS A 385 11.72 12.80 18.48
C LYS A 385 10.43 13.26 17.81
N LEU A 386 10.20 14.57 17.83
CA LEU A 386 9.09 15.24 17.16
C LEU A 386 9.66 16.32 16.26
N TYR A 387 9.14 16.37 15.03
CA TYR A 387 9.49 17.35 14.02
C TYR A 387 8.24 18.15 13.67
N ALA A 388 8.34 19.47 13.73
CA ALA A 388 7.23 20.35 13.39
C ALA A 388 7.67 21.47 12.47
N VAL A 389 6.81 21.85 11.53
CA VAL A 389 7.01 23.02 10.66
C VAL A 389 5.78 23.92 10.77
N ASP A 390 6.02 25.22 10.91
CA ASP A 390 5.02 26.27 10.75
C ASP A 390 5.15 26.85 9.34
N TYR A 391 4.06 26.92 8.60
CA TYR A 391 4.05 27.43 7.23
C TYR A 391 4.20 28.95 7.15
N LYS A 392 3.92 29.68 8.24
CA LYS A 392 3.87 31.16 8.26
C LYS A 392 5.16 31.84 8.68
N GLU A 393 6.20 31.11 9.10
CA GLU A 393 7.48 31.72 9.46
C GLU A 393 8.26 32.28 8.25
N ASN A 394 7.76 32.14 7.02
CA ASN A 394 8.42 32.56 5.77
C ASN A 394 7.67 33.65 4.96
N ASP A 395 6.57 34.21 5.45
CA ASP A 395 5.88 35.35 4.81
C ASP A 395 6.40 36.71 5.30
#